data_AF-A0A381WQB5-F1
#
_entry.id   AF-A0A381WQB5-F1
#
_cell.length_a   1.000
_cell.length_b   1.000
_cell.length_c   1.000
_cell.angle_alpha   90.00
_cell.angle_beta   90.00
_cell.angle_gamma   90.00
#
_symmetry.space_group_name_H-M   'P 1'
#
loop_
_entity.id
_entity.type
_entity.pdbx_description
1 polymer ?
#
loop_
_entity_poly.entity_id
_entity_poly.type
_entity_poly.pdbx_seq_one_letter_code
_entity_poly.pdbx_strand_id
1 'polypeptide(L)'
;MTTTFTFTAYGPPATAALGDAIAAAKGDNLLAPVTVVVPSNLVGVSARRTLAARSPTGLVAVQFETVLGLARLLAGPSLSGEPRRVTDPVVGAAVRSVLESSADLLRPVARHPATERALVRVHRELRELDD
;
A
#
# COMPACT_ATOMS: atom_id res chain seq x y z
N MET A 1 21.33 8.81 8.17
CA MET A 1 20.00 8.19 8.32
C MET A 1 20.16 7.09 9.34
N THR A 2 19.45 7.14 10.47
CA THR A 2 19.58 6.14 11.54
C THR A 2 18.48 5.11 11.40
N THR A 3 18.82 3.83 11.47
CA THR A 3 17.86 2.72 11.37
C THR A 3 17.95 1.88 12.63
N THR A 4 16.81 1.65 13.26
CA THR A 4 16.69 0.82 14.47
C THR A 4 15.81 -0.38 14.15
N PHE A 5 16.23 -1.55 14.63
CA PHE A 5 15.48 -2.79 14.49
C PHE A 5 15.00 -3.26 15.86
N THR A 6 13.72 -3.60 15.96
CA THR A 6 13.10 -4.10 17.20
C THR A 6 12.41 -5.42 16.91
N PHE A 7 12.74 -6.45 17.68
CA PHE A 7 12.12 -7.77 17.60
C PHE A 7 11.28 -8.02 18.85
N THR A 8 10.06 -8.52 18.66
CA THR A 8 9.13 -8.78 19.75
C THR A 8 8.32 -10.04 19.50
N ALA A 9 7.82 -10.67 20.56
CA ALA A 9 6.75 -11.66 20.43
C ALA A 9 5.45 -11.00 19.92
N TYR A 10 4.63 -11.79 19.22
CA TYR A 10 3.31 -11.35 18.76
C TYR A 10 2.40 -10.94 19.94
N GLY A 11 1.49 -9.99 19.70
CA GLY A 11 0.47 -9.56 20.65
C GLY A 11 0.83 -8.28 21.42
N PRO A 12 0.50 -8.19 22.73
CA PRO A 12 0.74 -6.98 23.52
C PRO A 12 2.18 -6.43 23.51
N PRO A 13 3.24 -7.26 23.50
CA PRO A 13 4.62 -6.77 23.42
C PRO A 13 4.90 -6.00 22.11
N ALA A 14 4.45 -6.53 20.97
CA ALA A 14 4.61 -5.87 19.67
C ALA A 14 3.92 -4.50 19.62
N THR A 15 2.73 -4.39 20.20
CA THR A 15 2.01 -3.12 20.23
C THR A 15 2.66 -2.11 21.17
N ALA A 16 3.20 -2.56 22.32
CA ALA A 16 3.95 -1.69 23.22
C ALA A 16 5.21 -1.14 22.53
N ALA A 17 6.00 -2.01 21.90
CA ALA A 17 7.19 -1.60 21.17
C ALA A 17 6.90 -0.62 20.02
N LEU A 18 5.79 -0.79 19.31
CA LEU A 18 5.35 0.19 18.31
C LEU A 18 5.00 1.55 18.94
N GLY A 19 4.35 1.54 20.11
CA GLY A 19 4.06 2.74 20.88
C GLY A 19 5.34 3.48 21.31
N ASP A 20 6.31 2.74 21.83
CA ASP A 20 7.62 3.29 22.25
C ASP A 20 8.38 3.89 21.06
N ALA A 21 8.36 3.22 19.90
CA ALA A 21 8.97 3.74 18.68
C ALA A 21 8.31 5.05 18.19
N ILE A 22 6.97 5.14 18.27
CA ILE A 22 6.23 6.36 17.94
C ILE A 22 6.58 7.48 18.93
N ALA A 23 6.64 7.19 20.23
CA ALA A 23 6.99 8.17 21.25
C ALA A 23 8.41 8.70 21.06
N ALA A 24 9.37 7.81 20.80
CA ALA A 24 10.76 8.17 20.50
C ALA A 24 10.87 9.03 19.23
N ALA A 25 10.10 8.72 18.18
CA ALA A 25 10.07 9.51 16.96
C ALA A 25 9.47 10.91 17.15
N LYS A 26 8.51 11.07 18.08
CA LYS A 26 7.92 12.36 18.44
C LYS A 26 8.81 13.21 19.34
N GLY A 27 9.57 12.57 20.22
CA GLY A 27 10.34 13.26 21.26
C GLY A 27 9.43 14.16 22.11
N ASP A 28 9.86 15.40 22.33
CA ASP A 28 9.12 16.38 23.14
C ASP A 28 7.95 17.05 22.37
N ASN A 29 7.84 16.83 21.06
CA ASN A 29 6.79 17.42 20.24
C ASN A 29 5.67 16.42 19.93
N LEU A 30 4.57 16.50 20.69
CA LEU A 30 3.40 15.64 20.47
C LEU A 30 2.80 15.76 19.05
N LEU A 31 2.97 16.90 18.39
CA LEU A 31 2.46 17.17 17.05
C LEU A 31 3.47 16.83 15.93
N ALA A 32 4.66 16.32 16.26
CA ALA A 32 5.58 15.82 15.25
C ALA A 32 4.92 14.70 14.43
N PRO A 33 4.84 14.83 13.09
CA PRO A 33 4.14 13.86 12.26
C PRO A 33 4.92 12.55 12.20
N VAL A 34 4.22 11.44 12.42
CA VAL A 34 4.77 10.08 12.30
C VAL A 34 3.92 9.27 11.32
N THR A 35 4.55 8.63 10.34
CA THR A 35 3.89 7.70 9.43
C THR A 35 4.32 6.27 9.76
N VAL A 36 3.36 5.44 10.13
CA VAL A 36 3.56 4.00 10.38
C VAL A 36 3.18 3.24 9.12
N VAL A 37 4.13 2.55 8.51
CA VAL A 37 3.88 1.71 7.34
C VAL A 37 3.41 0.33 7.78
N VAL A 38 2.26 -0.11 7.29
CA VAL A 38 1.59 -1.35 7.67
C VAL A 38 1.36 -2.27 6.46
N PRO A 39 1.28 -3.60 6.65
CA PRO A 39 1.06 -4.54 5.56
C PRO A 39 -0.35 -4.45 4.96
N SER A 40 -1.34 -3.97 5.73
CA SER A 40 -2.70 -3.76 5.25
C SER A 40 -3.44 -2.68 6.04
N ASN A 41 -4.48 -2.11 5.44
CA ASN A 41 -5.34 -1.13 6.11
C ASN A 41 -5.99 -1.70 7.38
N LEU A 42 -6.33 -2.99 7.39
CA LEU A 42 -6.89 -3.66 8.56
C LEU A 42 -5.89 -3.66 9.73
N VAL A 43 -4.62 -3.99 9.46
CA VAL A 43 -3.56 -3.93 10.49
C VAL A 43 -3.38 -2.50 10.99
N GLY A 44 -3.40 -1.50 10.11
CA GLY A 44 -3.33 -0.09 10.49
C GLY A 44 -4.47 0.35 11.42
N VAL A 45 -5.71 -0.01 11.08
CA VAL A 45 -6.88 0.29 11.93
C VAL A 45 -6.78 -0.40 13.28
N SER A 46 -6.43 -1.68 13.31
CA SER A 46 -6.27 -2.44 14.55
C SER A 46 -5.17 -1.84 15.43
N ALA A 47 -3.98 -1.60 14.88
CA ALA A 47 -2.86 -1.01 15.62
C ALA A 47 -3.22 0.37 16.18
N ARG A 48 -3.81 1.24 15.36
CA ARG A 48 -4.26 2.58 15.78
C ARG A 48 -5.24 2.51 16.94
N ARG A 49 -6.24 1.61 16.87
CA ARG A 49 -7.24 1.44 17.93
C ARG A 49 -6.61 0.92 19.21
N THR A 50 -5.76 -0.10 19.13
CA THR A 50 -5.10 -0.66 20.32
C THR A 50 -4.16 0.35 20.98
N LEU A 51 -3.40 1.11 20.20
CA LEU A 51 -2.53 2.18 20.72
C LEU A 51 -3.35 3.31 21.36
N ALA A 52 -4.42 3.77 20.70
CA ALA A 52 -5.28 4.82 21.24
C ALA A 52 -5.99 4.38 22.53
N ALA A 53 -6.47 3.14 22.61
CA ALA A 53 -7.13 2.60 23.81
C ALA A 53 -6.20 2.50 25.03
N ARG A 54 -4.88 2.39 24.80
CA ARG A 54 -3.86 2.31 25.85
C ARG A 54 -3.25 3.67 26.18
N SER A 55 -3.57 4.72 25.42
CA SER A 55 -3.03 6.06 25.62
C SER A 55 -4.02 6.95 26.37
N PRO A 56 -3.70 7.40 27.61
CA PRO A 56 -4.57 8.30 28.35
C PRO A 56 -4.73 9.67 27.68
N THR A 57 -3.75 10.10 26.88
CA THR A 57 -3.74 11.38 26.16
C THR A 57 -4.17 11.25 24.70
N GLY A 58 -4.52 10.03 24.24
CA GLY A 58 -4.84 9.74 22.84
C GLY A 58 -3.61 9.63 21.92
N LEU A 59 -3.87 9.47 20.62
CA LEU A 59 -2.85 9.33 19.57
C LEU A 59 -3.10 10.40 18.49
N VAL A 60 -2.18 11.36 18.36
CA VAL A 60 -2.30 12.51 17.45
C VAL A 60 -1.12 12.58 16.48
N ALA A 61 -1.33 13.14 15.30
CA ALA A 61 -0.30 13.29 14.26
C ALA A 61 0.42 11.97 13.94
N VAL A 62 -0.32 10.86 13.95
CA VAL A 62 0.16 9.54 13.53
C VAL A 62 -0.76 9.01 12.44
N GLN A 63 -0.20 8.75 11.26
CA GLN A 63 -0.90 8.16 10.13
C GLN A 63 -0.45 6.71 9.94
N PHE A 64 -1.38 5.83 9.62
CA PHE A 64 -1.10 4.42 9.33
C PHE A 64 -1.36 4.19 7.85
N GLU A 65 -0.32 3.91 7.08
CA GLU A 65 -0.41 3.75 5.63
C GLU A 65 0.14 2.42 5.17
N THR A 66 -0.45 1.90 4.09
CA THR A 66 0.21 0.83 3.32
C THR A 66 1.36 1.41 2.51
N VAL A 67 2.29 0.58 2.02
CA VAL A 67 3.37 1.03 1.12
C VAL A 67 2.81 1.81 -0.08
N LEU A 68 1.75 1.31 -0.70
CA LEU A 68 1.08 2.00 -1.81
C LEU A 68 0.35 3.27 -1.35
N GLY A 69 -0.14 3.31 -0.11
CA GLY A 69 -0.70 4.51 0.51
C GLY A 69 0.34 5.60 0.69
N LEU A 70 1.51 5.25 1.22
CA LEU A 70 2.65 6.14 1.36
C LEU A 70 3.12 6.64 -0.02
N ALA A 71 3.26 5.75 -1.00
CA ALA A 71 3.61 6.14 -2.36
C ALA A 71 2.65 7.18 -2.93
N ARG A 72 1.34 7.02 -2.71
CA ARG A 72 0.33 8.03 -3.10
C ARG A 72 0.48 9.35 -2.37
N LEU A 73 0.77 9.33 -1.07
CA LEU A 73 0.99 10.55 -0.28
C LEU A 73 2.16 11.36 -0.85
N LEU A 74 3.25 10.67 -1.20
CA LEU A 74 4.47 11.28 -1.72
C LEU A 74 4.30 11.73 -3.19
N ALA A 75 3.68 10.90 -4.02
CA ALA A 75 3.51 11.18 -5.44
C ALA A 75 2.36 12.15 -5.74
N GLY A 76 1.35 12.22 -4.89
CA GLY A 76 0.12 13.01 -5.11
C GLY A 76 0.37 14.42 -5.63
N PRO A 77 1.23 15.24 -5.00
CA PRO A 77 1.54 16.60 -5.46
C PRO A 77 2.18 16.69 -6.84
N SER A 78 2.88 15.63 -7.29
CA SER A 78 3.54 15.58 -8.60
C SER A 78 2.65 15.08 -9.74
N LEU A 79 1.52 14.45 -9.43
CA LEU A 79 0.57 13.96 -10.43
C LEU A 79 -0.28 15.12 -10.94
N SER A 80 -0.04 15.54 -12.18
CA SER A 80 -0.84 16.57 -12.85
C SER A 80 -2.20 16.02 -13.30
N GLY A 81 -3.25 16.85 -13.23
CA GLY A 81 -4.60 16.49 -13.66
C GLY A 81 -5.38 15.66 -12.65
N GLU A 82 -6.34 14.86 -13.13
CA GLU A 82 -7.18 13.99 -12.30
C GLU A 82 -6.72 12.53 -12.49
N PRO A 83 -5.74 12.05 -11.70
CA PRO A 83 -5.17 10.72 -11.89
C PRO A 83 -6.22 9.65 -11.65
N ARG A 84 -6.50 8.84 -12.69
CA ARG A 84 -7.43 7.72 -12.60
C ARG A 84 -6.71 6.49 -12.07
N ARG A 85 -7.33 5.81 -11.11
CA ARG A 85 -6.80 4.55 -10.59
C ARG A 85 -6.86 3.47 -11.68
N VAL A 86 -5.72 2.86 -11.94
CA VAL A 86 -5.64 1.64 -12.77
C VAL A 86 -5.93 0.45 -11.87
N THR A 87 -7.15 -0.08 -11.96
CA THR A 87 -7.61 -1.26 -11.23
C THR A 87 -7.56 -2.50 -12.12
N ASP A 88 -7.58 -3.70 -11.52
CA ASP A 88 -7.59 -4.96 -12.28
C ASP A 88 -8.71 -5.01 -13.35
N PRO A 89 -9.94 -4.53 -13.10
CA PRO A 89 -10.96 -4.42 -14.15
C PRO A 89 -10.60 -3.48 -15.31
N VAL A 90 -9.91 -2.37 -15.03
CA VAL A 90 -9.43 -1.43 -16.06
C VAL A 90 -8.36 -2.08 -16.91
N VAL A 91 -7.41 -2.78 -16.28
CA VAL A 91 -6.39 -3.56 -17.00
C VAL A 91 -7.04 -4.68 -17.82
N GLY A 92 -8.00 -5.42 -17.26
CA GLY A 92 -8.73 -6.46 -17.99
C GLY A 92 -9.50 -5.91 -19.20
N ALA A 93 -10.11 -4.74 -19.08
CA ALA A 93 -10.73 -4.05 -20.21
C ALA A 93 -9.72 -3.67 -21.30
N ALA A 94 -8.57 -3.13 -20.90
CA ALA A 94 -7.48 -2.80 -21.84
C ALA A 94 -6.95 -4.07 -22.54
N VAL A 95 -6.74 -5.16 -21.79
CA VAL A 95 -6.32 -6.46 -22.32
C VAL A 95 -7.29 -6.97 -23.37
N ARG A 96 -8.61 -6.94 -23.12
CA ARG A 96 -9.61 -7.33 -24.12
C ARG A 96 -9.53 -6.47 -25.39
N SER A 97 -9.41 -5.16 -25.23
CA SER A 97 -9.30 -4.23 -26.37
C SER A 97 -8.05 -4.49 -27.21
N VAL A 98 -6.91 -4.79 -26.59
CA VAL A 98 -5.66 -5.12 -27.29
C VAL A 98 -5.74 -6.48 -27.98
N LEU A 99 -6.33 -7.49 -27.31
CA LEU A 99 -6.53 -8.82 -27.90
C LEU A 99 -7.42 -8.79 -29.15
N GLU A 100 -8.43 -7.91 -29.18
CA GLU A 100 -9.33 -7.75 -30.33
C GLU A 100 -8.66 -7.01 -31.51
N SER A 101 -7.75 -6.09 -31.23
CA SER A 101 -7.19 -5.17 -32.24
C SER A 101 -5.81 -5.56 -32.79
N SER A 102 -4.96 -6.22 -32.00
CA SER A 102 -3.51 -6.22 -32.26
C SER A 102 -2.79 -7.56 -31.99
N ALA A 103 -3.48 -8.57 -31.42
CA ALA A 103 -2.82 -9.78 -30.92
C ALA A 103 -2.95 -10.98 -31.89
N ASP A 104 -2.29 -10.92 -33.05
CA ASP A 104 -2.38 -11.98 -34.07
C ASP A 104 -1.96 -13.37 -33.55
N LEU A 105 -0.92 -13.43 -32.72
CA LEU A 105 -0.45 -14.70 -32.12
C LEU A 105 -1.45 -15.31 -31.13
N LEU A 106 -2.26 -14.48 -30.47
CA LEU A 106 -3.23 -14.93 -29.46
C LEU A 106 -4.66 -14.98 -29.99
N ARG A 107 -4.87 -14.70 -31.28
CA ARG A 107 -6.18 -14.63 -31.94
C ARG A 107 -7.06 -15.87 -31.68
N PRO A 108 -6.56 -17.12 -31.71
CA PRO A 108 -7.37 -18.30 -31.44
C PRO A 108 -7.96 -18.34 -30.02
N VAL A 109 -7.33 -17.65 -29.07
CA VAL A 109 -7.70 -17.65 -27.64
C VAL A 109 -8.08 -16.26 -27.13
N ALA A 110 -8.26 -15.27 -28.02
CA ALA A 110 -8.48 -13.87 -27.69
C ALA A 110 -9.75 -13.63 -26.85
N ARG A 111 -10.80 -14.43 -27.05
CA ARG A 111 -12.06 -14.35 -26.29
C ARG A 111 -12.12 -15.29 -25.10
N HIS A 112 -11.04 -16.04 -24.82
CA HIS A 112 -11.04 -17.01 -23.74
C HIS A 112 -10.76 -16.34 -22.40
N PRO A 113 -11.62 -16.48 -21.36
CA PRO A 113 -11.44 -15.80 -20.08
C PRO A 113 -10.13 -16.12 -19.35
N ALA A 114 -9.54 -17.29 -19.59
CA ALA A 114 -8.25 -17.63 -19.02
C ALA A 114 -7.09 -16.83 -19.65
N THR A 115 -7.19 -16.47 -20.94
CA THR A 115 -6.19 -15.64 -21.63
C THR A 115 -6.16 -14.24 -21.01
N GLU A 116 -7.34 -13.65 -20.80
CA GLU A 116 -7.45 -12.35 -20.13
C GLU A 116 -6.84 -12.39 -18.73
N ARG A 117 -7.25 -13.37 -17.89
CA ARG A 117 -6.73 -13.52 -16.52
C ARG A 117 -5.21 -13.73 -16.50
N ALA A 118 -4.67 -14.50 -17.43
CA ALA A 118 -3.23 -14.72 -17.55
C ALA A 118 -2.50 -13.42 -17.91
N LEU A 119 -3.01 -12.64 -18.88
CA LEU A 119 -2.39 -11.37 -19.27
C LEU A 119 -2.49 -10.29 -18.19
N VAL A 120 -3.59 -10.20 -17.45
CA VAL A 120 -3.70 -9.30 -16.29
C VAL A 120 -2.67 -9.67 -15.22
N ARG A 121 -2.47 -10.97 -14.98
CA ARG A 121 -1.44 -11.45 -14.06
C ARG A 121 -0.03 -11.10 -14.54
N VAL A 122 0.29 -11.38 -15.82
CA VAL A 122 1.60 -11.06 -16.41
C VAL A 122 1.86 -9.56 -16.35
N HIS A 123 0.88 -8.72 -16.67
CA HIS A 123 1.01 -7.27 -16.52
C HIS A 123 1.38 -6.87 -15.09
N ARG A 124 0.75 -7.49 -14.08
CA ARG A 124 1.07 -7.22 -12.67
C ARG A 124 2.48 -7.66 -12.27
N GLU A 125 2.95 -8.79 -12.80
CA GLU A 125 4.29 -9.30 -12.54
C GLU A 125 5.37 -8.43 -13.19
N LEU A 126 5.12 -7.95 -14.41
CA LEU A 126 6.09 -7.16 -15.18
C LEU A 126 6.11 -5.67 -14.82
N ARG A 127 5.01 -5.08 -14.35
CA ARG A 127 4.93 -3.63 -14.07
C ARG A 127 5.94 -3.12 -13.03
N GLU A 128 6.44 -4.01 -12.18
CA GLU A 128 7.42 -3.64 -11.14
C GLU A 128 8.87 -3.76 -11.66
N LEU A 129 9.06 -4.14 -12.93
CA LEU A 129 10.36 -4.22 -13.59
C LEU A 129 10.54 -2.99 -14.49
N ASP A 130 11.73 -2.42 -14.48
CA ASP A 130 12.17 -1.45 -15.50
C ASP A 130 12.75 -2.21 -16.72
N ASP A 131 12.74 -1.58 -17.90
CA ASP A 131 13.30 -2.12 -19.15
C ASP A 131 14.83 -2.34 -19.10
#